data_AF-A0A517NYC0-F1
#
_entry.id   AF-A0A517NYC0-F1
#
_cell.length_a   1.000
_cell.length_b   1.000
_cell.length_c   1.000
_cell.angle_alpha   90.00
_cell.angle_beta   90.00
_cell.angle_gamma   90.00
#
_symmetry.space_group_name_H-M   'P 1'
#
loop_
_entity.id
_entity.type
_entity.pdbx_description
1 polymer ?
#
loop_
_entity_poly.entity_id
_entity_poly.type
_entity_poly.pdbx_seq_one_letter_code
_entity_poly.pdbx_strand_id
1 'polypeptide(L)'
;MKRLTAWMHRTLGLTLFLSLLALPQRPVNADEPANSVAPASSNKTDEQRSLNVLFIGNSYTARHNLADVVKAMAQAGQPGLTFNYSAVIYGGRTLADHWRLGTQNMVTAHSLTRETESATIKNLELAVAADSSDKYAKAALKKHLAFQTEFEANRTNWDIVVLQSYRDDQGGADSKYAQFVPKFAKLAKDQGARVVLYVTTPTTQNAAPLTDKPDRHGVTELCHEIASLAKSVDAAVAPMPLVGLNCQTQRPDLTLRYVNDAHLNKTMAYLTACTLYAAIFDASPVGLPIDSITDIRYFQDDKNNKRLDRDGQPITKTFSDSDRVDLQRIAWESHQEFQRIR
;
A
#
# COMPACT_ATOMS: atom_id res chain seq x y z
N MET A 1 -62.47 -3.09 -30.28
CA MET A 1 -63.56 -2.83 -31.25
C MET A 1 -62.99 -2.96 -32.67
N LYS A 2 -63.67 -3.75 -33.53
CA LYS A 2 -63.50 -3.89 -35.01
C LYS A 2 -62.16 -4.50 -35.48
N ARG A 3 -62.06 -5.81 -35.80
CA ARG A 3 -62.58 -6.61 -36.95
C ARG A 3 -62.02 -6.19 -38.32
N LEU A 4 -61.45 -7.15 -39.06
CA LEU A 4 -61.59 -7.52 -40.50
C LEU A 4 -60.29 -8.25 -40.95
N THR A 5 -60.23 -9.58 -41.12
CA THR A 5 -60.53 -10.41 -42.35
C THR A 5 -59.73 -9.97 -43.59
N ALA A 6 -59.17 -10.81 -44.46
CA ALA A 6 -59.10 -12.25 -44.65
C ALA A 6 -58.10 -12.60 -45.79
N TRP A 7 -57.78 -13.90 -45.89
CA TRP A 7 -57.60 -14.71 -47.11
C TRP A 7 -56.29 -14.74 -47.94
N MET A 8 -55.62 -15.90 -47.78
CA MET A 8 -55.02 -16.83 -48.76
C MET A 8 -54.58 -16.33 -50.14
N HIS A 9 -53.31 -16.59 -50.48
CA HIS A 9 -52.88 -17.14 -51.78
C HIS A 9 -51.67 -18.09 -51.64
N ARG A 10 -51.65 -19.12 -52.50
CA ARG A 10 -50.66 -20.20 -52.65
C ARG A 10 -49.40 -19.71 -53.37
N THR A 11 -48.22 -20.30 -53.09
CA THR A 11 -47.27 -20.77 -54.12
C THR A 11 -46.12 -21.63 -53.58
N LEU A 12 -45.79 -22.67 -54.36
CA LEU A 12 -44.56 -23.44 -54.55
C LEU A 12 -43.71 -23.92 -53.34
N GLY A 13 -43.62 -25.24 -53.21
CA GLY A 13 -42.59 -25.94 -52.46
C GLY A 13 -41.44 -26.41 -53.37
N LEU A 14 -40.20 -26.20 -52.91
CA LEU A 14 -39.03 -27.02 -53.20
C LEU A 14 -37.89 -26.58 -52.27
N THR A 15 -37.46 -27.41 -51.32
CA THR A 15 -36.12 -27.25 -50.73
C THR A 15 -35.54 -28.58 -50.25
N LEU A 16 -34.32 -28.81 -50.71
CA LEU A 16 -33.42 -29.95 -50.54
C LEU A 16 -33.23 -30.39 -49.08
N PHE A 17 -33.30 -31.70 -48.84
CA PHE A 17 -32.69 -32.37 -47.68
C PHE A 17 -31.59 -33.30 -48.21
N LEU A 18 -30.34 -32.97 -47.93
CA LEU A 18 -29.20 -33.85 -48.17
C LEU A 18 -28.91 -34.64 -46.89
N SER A 19 -29.15 -35.94 -46.96
CA SER A 19 -28.70 -36.98 -46.04
C SER A 19 -27.26 -37.40 -46.38
N LEU A 20 -26.45 -37.79 -45.40
CA LEU A 20 -25.71 -39.07 -45.48
C LEU A 20 -25.19 -39.56 -44.12
N LEU A 21 -25.39 -40.86 -43.90
CA LEU A 21 -24.96 -41.67 -42.76
C LEU A 21 -23.54 -42.25 -42.94
N ALA A 22 -22.82 -42.32 -41.81
CA ALA A 22 -22.03 -43.43 -41.24
C ALA A 22 -21.01 -44.24 -42.08
N LEU A 23 -19.75 -44.34 -41.60
CA LEU A 23 -19.18 -45.47 -40.80
C LEU A 23 -17.63 -45.34 -40.64
N PRO A 24 -16.96 -46.11 -39.75
CA PRO A 24 -15.65 -45.78 -39.18
C PRO A 24 -14.45 -46.70 -39.57
N GLN A 25 -13.25 -46.15 -39.30
CA GLN A 25 -11.96 -46.74 -38.82
C GLN A 25 -11.02 -47.59 -39.73
N ARG A 26 -9.74 -47.14 -39.83
CA ARG A 26 -8.45 -47.88 -39.70
C ARG A 26 -7.24 -46.99 -40.08
N PRO A 27 -5.96 -47.33 -39.78
CA PRO A 27 -5.27 -47.51 -38.50
C PRO A 27 -3.97 -46.64 -38.38
N VAL A 28 -3.21 -46.84 -37.30
CA VAL A 28 -1.96 -46.14 -36.87
C VAL A 28 -0.68 -46.76 -37.46
N ASN A 29 0.31 -45.92 -37.83
CA ASN A 29 1.79 -46.02 -37.59
C ASN A 29 2.53 -45.10 -38.60
N ALA A 30 3.25 -44.06 -38.15
CA ALA A 30 4.62 -44.02 -37.61
C ALA A 30 5.68 -43.85 -38.71
N ASP A 31 6.11 -42.60 -38.93
CA ASP A 31 7.47 -42.16 -39.28
C ASP A 31 7.42 -40.67 -39.70
N GLU A 32 7.82 -39.76 -38.81
CA GLU A 32 8.27 -38.40 -39.19
C GLU A 32 9.35 -37.88 -38.21
N PRO A 33 10.32 -37.08 -38.71
CA PRO A 33 11.65 -36.96 -38.11
C PRO A 33 11.72 -35.97 -36.94
N ALA A 34 12.60 -36.31 -36.00
CA ALA A 34 12.99 -35.47 -34.88
C ALA A 34 13.65 -34.16 -35.38
N ASN A 35 12.94 -33.04 -35.21
CA ASN A 35 13.55 -31.71 -35.22
C ASN A 35 13.84 -31.32 -33.76
N SER A 36 15.08 -31.56 -33.34
CA SER A 36 15.60 -31.13 -32.04
C SER A 36 15.72 -29.60 -32.02
N VAL A 37 14.77 -28.92 -31.40
CA VAL A 37 14.97 -27.53 -30.97
C VAL A 37 15.65 -27.61 -29.60
N ALA A 38 16.95 -27.33 -29.59
CA ALA A 38 17.72 -27.12 -28.37
C ALA A 38 17.05 -26.04 -27.50
N PRO A 39 17.11 -26.13 -26.16
CA PRO A 39 16.54 -25.10 -25.31
C PRO A 39 17.36 -23.82 -25.51
N ALA A 40 16.67 -22.76 -25.94
CA ALA A 40 17.23 -21.42 -25.90
C ALA A 40 17.59 -21.11 -24.45
N SER A 41 18.90 -20.98 -24.23
CA SER A 41 19.57 -20.59 -23.00
C SER A 41 18.78 -19.53 -22.22
N SER A 42 18.16 -19.93 -21.10
CA SER A 42 17.71 -19.03 -20.06
C SER A 42 18.88 -18.70 -19.12
N ASN A 43 19.93 -18.08 -19.65
CA ASN A 43 20.94 -17.41 -18.84
C ASN A 43 20.65 -15.92 -18.85
N LYS A 44 19.60 -15.51 -18.14
CA LYS A 44 19.66 -14.24 -17.42
C LYS A 44 20.14 -14.60 -16.02
N THR A 45 21.38 -14.24 -15.76
CA THR A 45 22.01 -14.32 -14.45
C THR A 45 21.06 -13.84 -13.37
N ASP A 46 21.09 -14.59 -12.27
CA ASP A 46 20.42 -14.40 -11.00
C ASP A 46 20.90 -13.10 -10.34
N GLU A 47 20.70 -11.95 -11.01
CA GLU A 47 20.95 -10.64 -10.43
C GLU A 47 19.95 -10.49 -9.28
N GLN A 48 20.49 -10.53 -8.06
CA GLN A 48 19.81 -10.23 -6.83
C GLN A 48 19.08 -8.89 -6.99
N ARG A 49 17.77 -8.95 -7.22
CA ARG A 49 16.94 -7.75 -7.41
C ARG A 49 16.93 -7.01 -6.09
N SER A 50 17.38 -5.77 -6.06
CA SER A 50 17.26 -4.90 -4.89
C SER A 50 16.16 -3.88 -5.12
N LEU A 51 15.52 -3.44 -4.03
CA LEU A 51 14.50 -2.41 -4.06
C LEU A 51 14.69 -1.50 -2.86
N ASN A 52 14.93 -0.22 -3.10
CA ASN A 52 15.11 0.81 -2.09
C ASN A 52 13.80 1.60 -1.92
N VAL A 53 13.19 1.50 -0.74
CA VAL A 53 11.93 2.17 -0.41
C VAL A 53 12.11 3.27 0.61
N LEU A 54 11.57 4.45 0.33
CA LEU A 54 11.46 5.52 1.30
C LEU A 54 10.05 5.60 1.84
N PHE A 55 9.89 5.41 3.15
CA PHE A 55 8.64 5.66 3.87
C PHE A 55 8.63 7.08 4.45
N ILE A 56 7.64 7.89 4.09
CA ILE A 56 7.43 9.23 4.63
C ILE A 56 6.12 9.23 5.42
N GLY A 57 6.21 9.52 6.72
CA GLY A 57 5.01 9.54 7.55
C GLY A 57 5.26 9.83 9.02
N ASN A 58 4.40 9.26 9.86
CA ASN A 58 4.33 9.54 11.27
C ASN A 58 4.16 8.26 12.10
N SER A 59 3.47 8.32 13.25
CA SER A 59 3.23 7.16 14.11
C SER A 59 2.49 6.01 13.41
N TYR A 60 1.71 6.28 12.36
CA TYR A 60 1.02 5.25 11.57
C TYR A 60 1.96 4.43 10.68
N THR A 61 3.16 4.96 10.41
CA THR A 61 4.24 4.25 9.71
C THR A 61 5.27 3.70 10.70
N ALA A 62 5.54 4.44 11.79
CA ALA A 62 6.60 4.08 12.74
C ALA A 62 6.22 2.98 13.72
N ARG A 63 4.94 2.84 14.08
CA ARG A 63 4.51 1.82 15.02
C ARG A 63 4.51 0.43 14.37
N HIS A 64 4.41 -0.59 15.22
CA HIS A 64 4.21 -1.98 14.78
C HIS A 64 5.33 -2.57 13.93
N ASN A 65 6.51 -1.92 13.91
CA ASN A 65 7.60 -2.23 12.99
C ASN A 65 7.10 -2.37 11.54
N LEU A 66 6.15 -1.53 11.12
CA LEU A 66 5.39 -1.74 9.88
C LEU A 66 6.30 -1.93 8.66
N ALA A 67 7.34 -1.10 8.51
CA ALA A 67 8.27 -1.20 7.38
C ALA A 67 9.10 -2.50 7.39
N ASP A 68 9.49 -3.01 8.57
CA ASP A 68 10.14 -4.31 8.71
C ASP A 68 9.21 -5.47 8.33
N VAL A 69 7.93 -5.37 8.70
CA VAL A 69 6.91 -6.38 8.34
C VAL A 69 6.69 -6.38 6.83
N VAL A 70 6.58 -5.21 6.19
CA VAL A 70 6.48 -5.08 4.73
C VAL A 70 7.72 -5.64 4.05
N LYS A 71 8.91 -5.38 4.59
CA LYS A 71 10.17 -5.98 4.12
C LYS A 71 10.11 -7.52 4.20
N ALA A 72 9.71 -8.07 5.34
CA ALA A 72 9.60 -9.53 5.50
C ALA A 72 8.60 -10.14 4.50
N MET A 73 7.44 -9.50 4.31
CA MET A 73 6.44 -9.91 3.30
C MET A 73 7.00 -9.82 1.88
N ALA A 74 7.70 -8.74 1.54
CA ALA A 74 8.34 -8.55 0.24
C ALA A 74 9.34 -9.67 -0.06
N GLN A 75 10.24 -9.97 0.88
CA GLN A 75 11.28 -10.98 0.68
C GLN A 75 10.72 -12.41 0.67
N ALA A 76 9.64 -12.68 1.42
CA ALA A 76 8.97 -13.97 1.38
C ALA A 76 8.17 -14.17 0.08
N GLY A 77 7.51 -13.12 -0.41
CA GLY A 77 6.65 -13.18 -1.59
C GLY A 77 7.38 -12.96 -2.91
N GLN A 78 8.62 -12.47 -2.89
CA GLN A 78 9.44 -12.22 -4.08
C GLN A 78 10.82 -12.88 -3.89
N PRO A 79 10.96 -14.19 -4.16
CA PRO A 79 12.23 -14.90 -4.00
C PRO A 79 13.37 -14.20 -4.74
N GLY A 80 14.51 -14.03 -4.05
CA GLY A 80 15.69 -13.33 -4.59
C GLY A 80 15.66 -11.80 -4.44
N LEU A 81 14.58 -11.21 -3.92
CA LEU A 81 14.49 -9.77 -3.66
C LEU A 81 15.20 -9.37 -2.35
N THR A 82 16.07 -8.38 -2.43
CA THR A 82 16.54 -7.61 -1.27
C THR A 82 15.72 -6.33 -1.14
N PHE A 83 14.90 -6.26 -0.11
CA PHE A 83 14.10 -5.06 0.18
C PHE A 83 14.82 -4.20 1.22
N ASN A 84 15.35 -3.06 0.80
CA ASN A 84 15.96 -2.05 1.64
C ASN A 84 14.96 -0.92 1.86
N TYR A 85 14.92 -0.36 3.06
CA TYR A 85 14.10 0.81 3.29
C TYR A 85 14.76 1.83 4.21
N SER A 86 14.33 3.07 4.06
CA SER A 86 14.53 4.15 5.03
C SER A 86 13.19 4.77 5.39
N ALA A 87 13.15 5.45 6.53
CA ALA A 87 11.95 6.14 6.97
C ALA A 87 12.26 7.56 7.48
N VAL A 88 11.44 8.53 7.04
CA VAL A 88 11.41 9.88 7.60
C VAL A 88 10.12 10.01 8.39
N ILE A 89 10.26 10.03 9.72
CA ILE A 89 9.14 9.96 10.66
C ILE A 89 9.08 11.21 11.55
N TYR A 90 7.95 11.90 11.54
CA TYR A 90 7.61 12.92 12.54
C TYR A 90 6.23 12.66 13.13
N GLY A 91 6.14 12.45 14.45
CA GLY A 91 4.89 12.06 15.11
C GLY A 91 3.70 13.01 14.87
N GLY A 92 2.55 12.47 14.46
CA GLY A 92 1.33 13.22 14.18
C GLY A 92 1.49 14.34 13.14
N ARG A 93 2.47 14.25 12.23
CA ARG A 93 2.72 15.23 11.16
C ARG A 93 2.15 14.77 9.82
N THR A 94 1.79 15.75 9.00
CA THR A 94 1.23 15.63 7.64
C THR A 94 2.32 15.76 6.58
N LEU A 95 2.03 15.50 5.30
CA LEU A 95 2.99 15.77 4.22
C LEU A 95 3.36 17.26 4.11
N ALA A 96 2.43 18.16 4.44
CA ALA A 96 2.71 19.59 4.51
C ALA A 96 3.77 19.93 5.57
N ASP A 97 3.68 19.30 6.75
CA ASP A 97 4.71 19.42 7.78
C ASP A 97 6.05 18.82 7.30
N HIS A 98 6.04 17.66 6.65
CA HIS A 98 7.26 17.05 6.10
C HIS A 98 7.99 17.97 5.13
N TRP A 99 7.24 18.67 4.27
CA TRP A 99 7.80 19.65 3.34
C TRP A 99 8.43 20.84 4.07
N ARG A 100 7.74 21.38 5.08
CA ARG A 100 8.28 22.43 5.96
C ARG A 100 9.57 21.97 6.66
N LEU A 101 9.66 20.69 7.00
CA LEU A 101 10.77 20.09 7.71
C LEU A 101 11.93 19.62 6.80
N GLY A 102 11.91 19.93 5.50
CA GLY A 102 13.02 19.63 4.59
C GLY A 102 13.04 18.21 4.04
N THR A 103 11.97 17.42 4.20
CA THR A 103 11.92 16.01 3.78
C THR A 103 12.16 15.83 2.28
N GLN A 104 11.91 16.84 1.45
CA GLN A 104 12.21 16.83 0.02
C GLN A 104 13.67 16.45 -0.30
N ASN A 105 14.62 16.85 0.54
CA ASN A 105 16.04 16.52 0.35
C ASN A 105 16.32 15.02 0.54
N MET A 106 15.53 14.34 1.38
CA MET A 106 15.65 12.89 1.56
C MET A 106 15.09 12.13 0.35
N VAL A 107 14.07 12.69 -0.32
CA VAL A 107 13.54 12.12 -1.58
C VAL A 107 14.56 12.30 -2.71
N THR A 108 15.22 13.45 -2.78
CA THR A 108 16.21 13.75 -3.81
C THR A 108 17.64 13.41 -3.40
N ALA A 109 17.83 12.53 -2.41
CA ALA A 109 19.15 12.21 -1.86
C ALA A 109 20.18 11.80 -2.93
N HIS A 110 19.76 11.14 -4.01
CA HIS A 110 20.62 10.76 -5.13
C HIS A 110 21.28 11.96 -5.84
N SER A 111 20.60 13.10 -5.96
CA SER A 111 21.05 14.29 -6.71
C SER A 111 21.22 15.54 -5.84
N LEU A 112 20.97 15.42 -4.52
CA LEU A 112 21.07 16.54 -3.59
C LEU A 112 22.48 17.16 -3.64
N THR A 113 22.55 18.50 -3.61
CA THR A 113 23.80 19.25 -3.52
C THR A 113 24.03 19.75 -2.09
N ARG A 114 25.30 19.99 -1.74
CA ARG A 114 25.67 20.48 -0.40
C ARG A 114 25.10 21.88 -0.14
N GLU A 115 24.96 22.68 -1.18
CA GLU A 115 24.37 24.02 -1.13
C GLU A 115 22.88 23.94 -0.78
N THR A 116 22.11 23.07 -1.45
CA THR A 116 20.69 22.84 -1.13
C THR A 116 20.52 22.30 0.29
N GLU A 117 21.37 21.37 0.73
CA GLU A 117 21.31 20.84 2.09
C GLU A 117 21.65 21.91 3.14
N SER A 118 22.69 22.71 2.90
CA SER A 118 23.07 23.82 3.79
C SER A 118 21.98 24.88 3.88
N ALA A 119 21.28 25.16 2.78
CA ALA A 119 20.14 26.07 2.77
C ALA A 119 18.96 25.53 3.60
N THR A 120 18.66 24.23 3.50
CA THR A 120 17.65 23.58 4.34
C THR A 120 18.03 23.64 5.82
N ILE A 121 19.28 23.33 6.16
CA ILE A 121 19.80 23.43 7.54
C ILE A 121 19.62 24.85 8.09
N LYS A 122 20.05 25.87 7.33
CA LYS A 122 19.89 27.28 7.74
C LYS A 122 18.42 27.65 7.97
N ASN A 123 17.50 27.22 7.11
CA ASN A 123 16.07 27.46 7.30
C ASN A 123 15.53 26.79 8.57
N LEU A 124 16.00 25.58 8.88
CA LEU A 124 15.62 24.87 10.10
C LEU A 124 16.20 25.52 11.36
N GLU A 125 17.44 26.03 11.31
CA GLU A 125 18.03 26.82 12.40
C GLU A 125 17.19 28.07 12.70
N LEU A 126 16.77 28.80 11.66
CA LEU A 126 15.88 29.95 11.80
C LEU A 126 14.52 29.55 12.38
N ALA A 127 13.94 28.43 11.94
CA ALA A 127 12.68 27.93 12.47
C ALA A 127 12.79 27.56 13.97
N VAL A 128 13.88 26.90 14.37
CA VAL A 128 14.14 26.53 15.77
C VAL A 128 14.40 27.77 16.64
N ALA A 129 15.07 28.79 16.09
CA ALA A 129 15.27 30.05 16.79
C ALA A 129 13.97 30.84 16.97
N ALA A 130 13.08 30.82 15.96
CA ALA A 130 11.77 31.47 16.00
C ALA A 130 10.78 30.77 16.95
N ASP A 131 10.80 29.44 17.00
CA ASP A 131 10.02 28.65 17.94
C ASP A 131 10.86 27.52 18.56
N SER A 132 11.44 27.82 19.72
CA SER A 132 12.23 26.84 20.47
C SER A 132 11.41 25.67 21.01
N SER A 133 10.07 25.72 20.98
CA SER A 133 9.21 24.61 21.39
C SER A 133 8.94 23.62 20.25
N ASP A 134 9.23 23.98 19.00
CA ASP A 134 9.07 23.09 17.83
C ASP A 134 10.11 21.94 17.87
N LYS A 135 9.77 20.89 18.60
CA LYS A 135 10.57 19.67 18.69
C LYS A 135 10.78 18.98 17.34
N TYR A 136 9.89 19.19 16.36
CA TYR A 136 10.00 18.57 15.05
C TYR A 136 11.01 19.31 14.17
N ALA A 137 11.04 20.64 14.21
CA ALA A 137 12.11 21.43 13.59
C ALA A 137 13.48 21.05 14.17
N LYS A 138 13.59 20.89 15.50
CA LYS A 138 14.82 20.40 16.15
C LYS A 138 15.22 18.99 15.68
N ALA A 139 14.27 18.08 15.58
CA ALA A 139 14.52 16.72 15.11
C ALA A 139 14.92 16.68 13.63
N ALA A 140 14.28 17.50 12.78
CA ALA A 140 14.64 17.67 11.38
C ALA A 140 16.04 18.26 11.23
N LEU A 141 16.35 19.35 11.95
CA LEU A 141 17.68 19.96 11.95
C LEU A 141 18.76 18.94 12.29
N LYS A 142 18.57 18.16 13.36
CA LYS A 142 19.49 17.07 13.73
C LYS A 142 19.67 16.05 12.60
N LYS A 143 18.58 15.67 11.91
CA LYS A 143 18.63 14.71 10.80
C LYS A 143 19.40 15.27 9.60
N HIS A 144 19.18 16.53 9.24
CA HIS A 144 19.87 17.20 8.14
C HIS A 144 21.37 17.42 8.43
N LEU A 145 21.71 17.82 9.66
CA LEU A 145 23.12 17.91 10.09
C LEU A 145 23.84 16.54 10.01
N ALA A 146 23.16 15.47 10.41
CA ALA A 146 23.69 14.11 10.27
C ALA A 146 23.83 13.71 8.79
N PHE A 147 22.82 14.01 7.96
CA PHE A 147 22.87 13.76 6.52
C PHE A 147 24.06 14.48 5.88
N GLN A 148 24.28 15.77 6.21
CA GLN A 148 25.39 16.58 5.70
C GLN A 148 26.77 16.00 6.07
N THR A 149 26.90 15.41 7.26
CA THR A 149 28.15 14.79 7.73
C THR A 149 28.46 13.53 6.92
N GLU A 150 27.46 12.71 6.62
CA GLU A 150 27.59 11.43 5.88
C GLU A 150 27.07 11.56 4.44
N PHE A 151 27.25 12.74 3.83
CA PHE A 151 26.52 13.15 2.62
C PHE A 151 26.59 12.15 1.45
N GLU A 152 27.78 11.66 1.12
CA GLU A 152 27.94 10.71 0.01
C GLU A 152 27.43 9.31 0.37
N ALA A 153 27.59 8.89 1.63
CA ALA A 153 27.10 7.60 2.11
C ALA A 153 25.56 7.54 2.17
N ASN A 154 24.91 8.69 2.36
CA ASN A 154 23.45 8.81 2.38
C ASN A 154 22.82 9.01 1.00
N ARG A 155 23.61 9.09 -0.08
CA ARG A 155 23.04 9.13 -1.44
C ARG A 155 22.30 7.83 -1.72
N THR A 156 21.06 7.94 -2.17
CA THR A 156 20.23 6.78 -2.53
C THR A 156 19.25 7.18 -3.62
N ASN A 157 19.18 6.37 -4.67
CA ASN A 157 18.06 6.37 -5.60
C ASN A 157 16.94 5.51 -5.00
N TRP A 158 15.73 6.06 -4.97
CA TRP A 158 14.56 5.33 -4.50
C TRP A 158 13.88 4.63 -5.68
N ASP A 159 13.51 3.37 -5.49
CA ASP A 159 12.64 2.66 -6.43
C ASP A 159 11.17 2.94 -6.10
N ILE A 160 10.88 3.17 -4.82
CA ILE A 160 9.53 3.47 -4.34
C ILE A 160 9.58 4.54 -3.25
N VAL A 161 8.65 5.50 -3.33
CA VAL A 161 8.37 6.46 -2.24
C VAL A 161 6.95 6.25 -1.74
N VAL A 162 6.81 5.90 -0.46
CA VAL A 162 5.53 5.70 0.22
C VAL A 162 5.15 6.99 0.95
N LEU A 163 3.99 7.55 0.62
CA LEU A 163 3.49 8.83 1.14
C LEU A 163 2.27 8.61 2.04
N GLN A 164 2.44 8.74 3.35
CA GLN A 164 1.39 8.52 4.32
C GLN A 164 0.47 9.75 4.52
N SER A 165 -0.86 9.55 4.51
CA SER A 165 -1.84 10.59 4.92
C SER A 165 -2.02 10.63 6.45
N TYR A 166 -2.53 11.72 7.00
CA TYR A 166 -2.93 11.82 8.41
C TYR A 166 -4.00 12.90 8.65
N ARG A 167 -5.28 12.52 8.58
CA ARG A 167 -6.45 13.41 8.81
C ARG A 167 -6.47 14.66 7.92
N ASP A 168 -5.60 14.71 6.92
CA ASP A 168 -5.35 15.82 6.01
C ASP A 168 -5.82 15.50 4.59
N ASP A 169 -6.49 14.37 4.43
CA ASP A 169 -7.04 13.77 3.22
C ASP A 169 -8.56 13.98 3.09
N GLN A 170 -9.14 14.82 3.95
CA GLN A 170 -10.55 15.23 3.87
C GLN A 170 -10.68 16.55 3.09
N GLY A 171 -11.75 16.67 2.29
CA GLY A 171 -12.03 17.86 1.49
C GLY A 171 -11.50 17.80 0.05
N GLY A 172 -11.33 16.60 -0.50
CA GLY A 172 -10.96 16.40 -1.91
C GLY A 172 -9.69 17.13 -2.32
N ALA A 173 -9.78 17.88 -3.42
CA ALA A 173 -8.66 18.60 -4.02
C ALA A 173 -8.09 19.73 -3.13
N ASP A 174 -8.89 20.27 -2.21
CA ASP A 174 -8.48 21.33 -1.29
C ASP A 174 -7.79 20.78 -0.04
N SER A 175 -7.83 19.46 0.16
CA SER A 175 -7.15 18.79 1.27
C SER A 175 -5.63 19.03 1.21
N LYS A 176 -4.98 19.11 2.38
CA LYS A 176 -3.51 19.30 2.42
C LYS A 176 -2.78 18.09 1.85
N TYR A 177 -3.34 16.90 1.97
CA TYR A 177 -2.81 15.70 1.35
C TYR A 177 -2.81 15.85 -0.18
N ALA A 178 -3.93 16.24 -0.80
CA ALA A 178 -4.01 16.46 -2.25
C ALA A 178 -3.09 17.58 -2.76
N GLN A 179 -2.82 18.61 -1.95
CA GLN A 179 -1.89 19.67 -2.31
C GLN A 179 -0.41 19.27 -2.27
N PHE A 180 -0.02 18.31 -1.41
CA PHE A 180 1.38 17.96 -1.18
C PHE A 180 1.80 16.62 -1.81
N VAL A 181 0.86 15.70 -2.06
CA VAL A 181 1.15 14.46 -2.81
C VAL A 181 1.78 14.76 -4.18
N PRO A 182 1.25 15.65 -5.04
CA PRO A 182 1.86 15.95 -6.33
C PRO A 182 3.28 16.49 -6.24
N LYS A 183 3.59 17.27 -5.19
CA LYS A 183 4.93 17.83 -4.98
C LYS A 183 5.96 16.75 -4.68
N PHE A 184 5.65 15.84 -3.76
CA PHE A 184 6.52 14.70 -3.46
C PHE A 184 6.57 13.69 -4.60
N ALA A 185 5.43 13.41 -5.23
CA ALA A 185 5.34 12.49 -6.36
C ALA A 185 6.20 12.96 -7.53
N LYS A 186 6.24 14.27 -7.82
CA LYS A 186 7.16 14.82 -8.83
C LYS A 186 8.63 14.49 -8.51
N LEU A 187 9.08 14.74 -7.27
CA LEU A 187 10.47 14.46 -6.86
C LEU A 187 10.81 12.97 -6.94
N ALA A 188 9.84 12.10 -6.61
CA ALA A 188 9.99 10.66 -6.73
C ALA A 188 10.07 10.23 -8.21
N LYS A 189 9.23 10.78 -9.07
CA LYS A 189 9.17 10.39 -10.49
C LYS A 189 10.29 10.95 -11.33
N ASP A 190 10.84 12.11 -10.99
CA ASP A 190 12.00 12.69 -11.67
C ASP A 190 13.24 11.77 -11.60
N GLN A 191 13.31 10.85 -10.61
CA GLN A 191 14.35 9.81 -10.51
C GLN A 191 13.87 8.41 -10.94
N GLY A 192 12.67 8.29 -11.51
CA GLY A 192 12.09 7.01 -11.94
C GLY A 192 11.43 6.19 -10.82
N ALA A 193 11.29 6.72 -9.60
CA ALA A 193 10.65 6.01 -8.51
C ALA A 193 9.13 5.92 -8.70
N ARG A 194 8.56 4.76 -8.31
CA ARG A 194 7.10 4.61 -8.17
C ARG A 194 6.61 5.29 -6.90
N VAL A 195 5.36 5.72 -6.90
CA VAL A 195 4.72 6.34 -5.74
C VAL A 195 3.63 5.41 -5.20
N VAL A 196 3.62 5.24 -3.88
CA VAL A 196 2.54 4.52 -3.16
C VAL A 196 1.91 5.49 -2.16
N LEU A 197 0.60 5.70 -2.27
CA LEU A 197 -0.17 6.47 -1.29
C LEU A 197 -0.62 5.54 -0.17
N TYR A 198 -0.10 5.74 1.04
CA TYR A 198 -0.57 5.06 2.24
C TYR A 198 -1.64 5.94 2.91
N VAL A 199 -2.90 5.70 2.55
CA VAL A 199 -4.03 6.46 3.10
C VAL A 199 -4.46 5.81 4.42
N THR A 200 -4.27 6.54 5.52
CA THR A 200 -4.58 6.04 6.87
C THR A 200 -6.07 6.14 7.17
N THR A 201 -6.53 5.53 8.28
CA THR A 201 -7.94 5.66 8.69
C THR A 201 -8.13 5.88 10.20
N PRO A 202 -7.54 6.93 10.79
CA PRO A 202 -7.59 7.16 12.24
C PRO A 202 -9.00 7.37 12.83
N THR A 203 -10.01 7.64 12.00
CA THR A 203 -11.37 8.00 12.42
C THR A 203 -12.41 6.89 12.25
N THR A 204 -12.10 5.81 11.52
CA THR A 204 -13.08 4.73 11.24
C THR A 204 -12.76 3.42 11.96
N GLN A 205 -11.75 3.39 12.82
CA GLN A 205 -11.33 2.17 13.53
C GLN A 205 -12.18 1.90 14.78
N ASN A 206 -12.58 0.64 14.96
CA ASN A 206 -13.34 0.17 16.12
C ASN A 206 -12.41 -0.37 17.22
N ALA A 207 -12.63 0.07 18.46
CA ALA A 207 -11.94 -0.46 19.66
C ALA A 207 -12.67 -1.64 20.30
N ALA A 208 -13.95 -1.83 19.96
CA ALA A 208 -14.75 -2.95 20.39
C ALA A 208 -15.29 -3.68 19.15
N PRO A 209 -15.61 -4.98 19.25
CA PRO A 209 -16.35 -5.68 18.22
C PRO A 209 -17.61 -4.93 17.82
N LEU A 210 -17.96 -4.98 16.54
CA LEU A 210 -19.16 -4.32 16.04
C LEU A 210 -20.38 -5.24 16.18
N THR A 211 -21.49 -4.67 16.66
CA THR A 211 -22.81 -5.31 16.68
C THR A 211 -23.64 -4.96 15.46
N ASP A 212 -23.41 -3.77 14.90
CA ASP A 212 -24.12 -3.22 13.75
C ASP A 212 -23.20 -3.14 12.53
N LYS A 213 -23.81 -3.06 11.34
CA LYS A 213 -23.06 -2.90 10.09
C LYS A 213 -22.33 -1.54 10.10
N PRO A 214 -21.04 -1.50 9.70
CA PRO A 214 -20.31 -0.25 9.60
C PRO A 214 -20.88 0.65 8.49
N ASP A 215 -20.84 1.97 8.70
CA ASP A 215 -21.23 2.95 7.69
C ASP A 215 -20.22 2.99 6.53
N ARG A 216 -20.74 2.92 5.30
CA ARG A 216 -19.95 2.93 4.06
C ARG A 216 -19.86 4.29 3.39
N HIS A 217 -20.73 5.24 3.73
CA HIS A 217 -20.94 6.44 2.92
C HIS A 217 -19.66 7.27 2.79
N GLY A 218 -19.10 7.73 3.91
CA GLY A 218 -17.88 8.55 3.91
C GLY A 218 -16.65 7.83 3.36
N VAL A 219 -16.59 6.50 3.47
CA VAL A 219 -15.48 5.71 2.90
C VAL A 219 -15.54 5.70 1.37
N THR A 220 -16.75 5.63 0.80
CA THR A 220 -16.94 5.59 -0.66
C THR A 220 -16.52 6.91 -1.31
N GLU A 221 -16.95 8.03 -0.74
CA GLU A 221 -16.57 9.37 -1.21
C GLU A 221 -15.05 9.58 -1.16
N LEU A 222 -14.44 9.27 -0.01
CA LEU A 222 -12.99 9.36 0.16
C LEU A 222 -12.23 8.47 -0.85
N CYS A 223 -12.73 7.26 -1.13
CA CYS A 223 -12.08 6.38 -2.11
C CYS A 223 -12.08 6.99 -3.52
N HIS A 224 -13.16 7.64 -3.94
CA HIS A 224 -13.19 8.34 -5.23
C HIS A 224 -12.24 9.53 -5.28
N GLU A 225 -12.17 10.32 -4.20
CA GLU A 225 -11.24 11.45 -4.10
C GLU A 225 -9.77 10.98 -4.18
N ILE A 226 -9.40 9.96 -3.41
CA ILE A 226 -8.06 9.37 -3.43
C ILE A 226 -7.77 8.69 -4.77
N ALA A 227 -8.74 8.03 -5.39
CA ALA A 227 -8.57 7.43 -6.72
C ALA A 227 -8.26 8.50 -7.77
N SER A 228 -8.97 9.64 -7.73
CA SER A 228 -8.69 10.79 -8.61
C SER A 228 -7.28 11.35 -8.39
N LEU A 229 -6.89 11.58 -7.13
CA LEU A 229 -5.54 12.03 -6.77
C LEU A 229 -4.48 11.03 -7.28
N ALA A 230 -4.65 9.75 -6.98
CA ALA A 230 -3.72 8.69 -7.39
C ALA A 230 -3.58 8.59 -8.92
N LYS A 231 -4.67 8.76 -9.69
CA LYS A 231 -4.61 8.84 -11.17
C LYS A 231 -3.77 10.04 -11.62
N SER A 232 -3.99 11.23 -11.03
CA SER A 232 -3.29 12.46 -11.43
C SER A 232 -1.77 12.41 -11.23
N VAL A 233 -1.31 11.61 -10.27
CA VAL A 233 0.13 11.43 -9.99
C VAL A 233 0.64 10.05 -10.37
N ASP A 234 -0.18 9.21 -11.03
CA ASP A 234 0.08 7.80 -11.34
C ASP A 234 0.77 7.06 -10.17
N ALA A 235 0.00 6.91 -9.08
CA ALA A 235 0.42 6.22 -7.88
C ALA A 235 -0.43 4.97 -7.62
N ALA A 236 0.19 3.96 -7.01
CA ALA A 236 -0.53 2.87 -6.36
C ALA A 236 -1.05 3.34 -4.99
N VAL A 237 -2.02 2.63 -4.41
CA VAL A 237 -2.68 3.04 -3.17
C VAL A 237 -2.83 1.86 -2.22
N ALA A 238 -2.53 2.09 -0.94
CA ALA A 238 -2.99 1.28 0.17
C ALA A 238 -4.18 2.01 0.86
N PRO A 239 -5.43 1.69 0.49
CA PRO A 239 -6.62 2.47 0.85
C PRO A 239 -7.21 1.98 2.18
N MET A 240 -6.54 2.27 3.29
CA MET A 240 -6.94 1.70 4.58
C MET A 240 -8.36 2.02 5.06
N PRO A 241 -9.01 3.14 4.68
CA PRO A 241 -10.45 3.32 4.94
C PRO A 241 -11.31 2.19 4.36
N LEU A 242 -11.06 1.77 3.12
CA LEU A 242 -11.79 0.67 2.46
C LEU A 242 -11.42 -0.69 3.06
N VAL A 243 -10.14 -0.92 3.34
CA VAL A 243 -9.67 -2.16 3.95
C VAL A 243 -10.27 -2.33 5.36
N GLY A 244 -10.27 -1.26 6.15
CA GLY A 244 -10.88 -1.25 7.48
C GLY A 244 -12.39 -1.53 7.42
N LEU A 245 -13.10 -0.88 6.50
CA LEU A 245 -14.53 -1.11 6.28
C LEU A 245 -14.84 -2.56 5.91
N ASN A 246 -14.08 -3.14 4.97
CA ASN A 246 -14.28 -4.52 4.54
C ASN A 246 -13.94 -5.51 5.67
N CYS A 247 -12.88 -5.24 6.45
CA CYS A 247 -12.58 -6.05 7.63
C CYS A 247 -13.70 -5.99 8.66
N GLN A 248 -14.20 -4.80 8.99
CA GLN A 248 -15.31 -4.62 9.93
C GLN A 248 -16.60 -5.30 9.46
N THR A 249 -16.83 -5.36 8.15
CA THR A 249 -17.99 -6.02 7.55
C THR A 249 -17.88 -7.55 7.62
N GLN A 250 -16.70 -8.11 7.31
CA GLN A 250 -16.50 -9.56 7.22
C GLN A 250 -16.12 -10.21 8.55
N ARG A 251 -15.41 -9.47 9.41
CA ARG A 251 -14.87 -9.87 10.71
C ARG A 251 -15.21 -8.81 11.77
N PRO A 252 -16.52 -8.62 12.08
CA PRO A 252 -16.94 -7.63 13.07
C PRO A 252 -16.43 -7.95 14.49
N ASP A 253 -15.96 -9.18 14.74
CA ASP A 253 -15.31 -9.60 15.96
C ASP A 253 -13.90 -8.99 16.16
N LEU A 254 -13.23 -8.61 15.06
CA LEU A 254 -11.90 -8.05 15.12
C LEU A 254 -11.94 -6.54 15.39
N THR A 255 -11.10 -6.10 16.33
CA THR A 255 -10.88 -4.68 16.61
C THR A 255 -9.70 -4.16 15.79
N LEU A 256 -9.77 -2.88 15.38
CA LEU A 256 -8.77 -2.25 14.51
C LEU A 256 -7.95 -1.15 15.21
N ARG A 257 -8.39 -0.68 16.38
CA ARG A 257 -7.60 0.21 17.24
C ARG A 257 -7.52 -0.34 18.66
N TYR A 258 -6.60 0.22 19.45
CA TYR A 258 -6.54 -0.07 20.87
C TYR A 258 -7.73 0.56 21.61
N VAL A 259 -8.01 0.05 22.79
CA VAL A 259 -9.01 0.62 23.71
C VAL A 259 -8.43 1.86 24.38
N ASN A 260 -7.24 1.73 24.96
CA ASN A 260 -6.57 2.79 25.73
C ASN A 260 -5.73 3.74 24.85
N ASP A 261 -5.78 3.59 23.53
CA ASP A 261 -5.06 4.41 22.56
C ASP A 261 -5.83 4.49 21.24
N ALA A 262 -6.06 5.69 20.71
CA ALA A 262 -6.79 5.88 19.46
C ALA A 262 -5.99 5.47 18.20
N HIS A 263 -4.77 4.95 18.35
CA HIS A 263 -3.99 4.40 17.25
C HIS A 263 -4.45 2.99 16.84
N LEU A 264 -4.12 2.66 15.59
CA LEU A 264 -4.23 1.31 15.06
C LEU A 264 -3.60 0.27 15.99
N ASN A 265 -4.28 -0.85 16.15
CA ASN A 265 -3.74 -1.98 16.90
C ASN A 265 -2.97 -2.93 15.96
N LYS A 266 -2.49 -4.03 16.51
CA LYS A 266 -1.73 -5.04 15.76
C LYS A 266 -2.51 -5.67 14.60
N THR A 267 -3.83 -5.84 14.72
CA THR A 267 -4.68 -6.37 13.64
C THR A 267 -4.70 -5.41 12.44
N MET A 268 -4.95 -4.13 12.69
CA MET A 268 -4.96 -3.13 11.63
C MET A 268 -3.56 -2.89 11.04
N ALA A 269 -2.50 -2.96 11.86
CA ALA A 269 -1.13 -2.92 11.35
C ALA A 269 -0.79 -4.10 10.42
N TYR A 270 -1.27 -5.31 10.74
CA TYR A 270 -1.12 -6.48 9.86
C TYR A 270 -1.86 -6.29 8.52
N LEU A 271 -3.10 -5.79 8.54
CA LEU A 271 -3.85 -5.43 7.33
C LEU A 271 -3.11 -4.37 6.50
N THR A 272 -2.56 -3.35 7.16
CA THR A 272 -1.76 -2.32 6.50
C THR A 272 -0.54 -2.93 5.81
N ALA A 273 0.20 -3.81 6.47
CA ALA A 273 1.36 -4.47 5.88
C ALA A 273 0.98 -5.30 4.64
N CYS A 274 -0.09 -6.10 4.74
CA CYS A 274 -0.62 -6.88 3.62
C CYS A 274 -1.05 -5.99 2.44
N THR A 275 -1.69 -4.86 2.73
CA THR A 275 -2.18 -3.92 1.71
C THR A 275 -1.03 -3.15 1.06
N LEU A 276 0.01 -2.78 1.82
CA LEU A 276 1.23 -2.17 1.28
C LEU A 276 1.99 -3.16 0.39
N TYR A 277 2.10 -4.43 0.78
CA TYR A 277 2.64 -5.48 -0.09
C TYR A 277 1.87 -5.55 -1.41
N ALA A 278 0.54 -5.62 -1.35
CA ALA A 278 -0.31 -5.63 -2.54
C ALA A 278 -0.11 -4.39 -3.42
N ALA A 279 -0.07 -3.18 -2.83
CA ALA A 279 0.15 -1.95 -3.57
C ALA A 279 1.55 -1.84 -4.21
N ILE A 280 2.57 -2.40 -3.55
CA ILE A 280 3.95 -2.39 -4.05
C ILE A 280 4.15 -3.38 -5.20
N PHE A 281 3.60 -4.59 -5.09
CA PHE A 281 3.89 -5.69 -6.02
C PHE A 281 2.75 -6.02 -6.98
N ASP A 282 1.56 -5.44 -6.79
CA ASP A 282 0.32 -5.85 -7.45
C ASP A 282 0.09 -7.37 -7.35
N ALA A 283 0.38 -7.90 -6.15
CA ALA A 283 0.39 -9.33 -5.86
C ALA A 283 -0.37 -9.63 -4.57
N SER A 284 -1.00 -10.80 -4.53
CA SER A 284 -1.75 -11.23 -3.35
C SER A 284 -0.80 -11.56 -2.19
N PRO A 285 -1.05 -11.02 -0.98
CA PRO A 285 -0.35 -11.44 0.24
C PRO A 285 -0.85 -12.78 0.79
N VAL A 286 -1.88 -13.41 0.19
CA VAL A 286 -2.45 -14.68 0.65
C VAL A 286 -1.41 -15.79 0.56
N GLY A 287 -1.20 -16.49 1.68
CA GLY A 287 -0.23 -17.57 1.79
C GLY A 287 1.18 -17.13 2.20
N LEU A 288 1.43 -15.82 2.38
CA LEU A 288 2.70 -15.36 2.94
C LEU A 288 2.86 -15.85 4.40
N PRO A 289 4.09 -16.23 4.82
CA PRO A 289 4.29 -16.91 6.08
C PRO A 289 4.29 -15.98 7.30
N ILE A 290 4.28 -14.65 7.11
CA ILE A 290 4.32 -13.68 8.20
C ILE A 290 3.03 -13.80 9.02
N ASP A 291 3.16 -14.08 10.30
CA ASP A 291 2.05 -14.45 11.19
C ASP A 291 1.96 -13.58 12.44
N SER A 292 2.77 -12.53 12.56
CA SER A 292 2.86 -11.76 13.78
C SER A 292 3.19 -10.29 13.55
N ILE A 293 2.76 -9.47 14.51
CA ILE A 293 3.05 -8.03 14.59
C ILE A 293 3.50 -7.69 16.00
N THR A 294 4.53 -6.87 16.13
CA THR A 294 5.05 -6.37 17.41
C THR A 294 4.96 -4.85 17.44
N ASP A 295 4.26 -4.28 18.43
CA ASP A 295 4.25 -2.83 18.63
C ASP A 295 5.54 -2.33 19.32
N ILE A 296 5.81 -1.03 19.21
CA ILE A 296 6.95 -0.35 19.82
C ILE A 296 6.53 0.62 20.93
N ARG A 297 5.22 0.66 21.25
CA ARG A 297 4.64 1.47 22.32
C ARG A 297 4.11 0.55 23.41
N TYR A 298 4.56 0.81 24.63
CA TYR A 298 4.34 -0.05 25.78
C TYR A 298 3.17 0.43 26.64
N PHE A 299 2.65 -0.48 27.46
CA PHE A 299 1.65 -0.19 28.47
C PHE A 299 2.10 0.96 29.38
N GLN A 300 1.24 1.97 29.57
CA GLN A 300 1.53 3.17 30.39
C GLN A 300 2.84 3.91 30.04
N ASP A 301 3.36 3.72 28.82
CA ASP A 301 4.66 4.23 28.41
C ASP A 301 5.85 3.78 29.30
N ASP A 302 5.69 2.64 30.00
CA ASP A 302 6.74 2.03 30.80
C ASP A 302 7.84 1.42 29.92
N LYS A 303 8.97 2.12 29.85
CA LYS A 303 10.14 1.69 29.05
C LYS A 303 10.88 0.50 29.66
N ASN A 304 10.63 0.17 30.93
CA ASN A 304 11.24 -0.94 31.63
C ASN A 304 10.43 -2.23 31.46
N ASN A 305 9.11 -2.11 31.25
CA ASN A 305 8.23 -3.24 30.94
C ASN A 305 7.81 -3.27 29.46
N LYS A 306 8.71 -3.78 28.62
CA LYS A 306 8.51 -3.87 27.16
C LYS A 306 7.67 -5.07 26.70
N ARG A 307 6.99 -5.76 27.62
CA ARG A 307 6.26 -7.01 27.31
C ARG A 307 4.80 -6.78 26.95
N LEU A 308 4.24 -5.62 27.31
CA LEU A 308 2.82 -5.32 27.17
C LEU A 308 2.56 -4.14 26.23
N ASP A 309 1.50 -4.23 25.45
CA ASP A 309 0.99 -3.18 24.57
C ASP A 309 0.10 -2.16 25.32
N ARG A 310 -0.54 -1.25 24.58
CA ARG A 310 -1.38 -0.18 25.16
C ARG A 310 -2.61 -0.70 25.90
N ASP A 311 -3.08 -1.90 25.60
CA ASP A 311 -4.22 -2.53 26.26
C ASP A 311 -3.79 -3.55 27.33
N GLY A 312 -2.50 -3.59 27.68
CA GLY A 312 -1.95 -4.52 28.65
C GLY A 312 -1.87 -5.97 28.15
N GLN A 313 -2.00 -6.17 26.84
CA GLN A 313 -1.88 -7.48 26.18
C GLN A 313 -0.42 -7.70 25.72
N PRO A 314 -0.02 -8.92 25.34
CA PRO A 314 1.34 -9.16 24.83
C PRO A 314 1.73 -8.18 23.71
N ILE A 315 2.97 -7.66 23.79
CA ILE A 315 3.49 -6.66 22.84
C ILE A 315 3.50 -7.17 21.39
N THR A 316 3.64 -8.49 21.24
CA THR A 316 3.54 -9.23 19.98
C THR A 316 2.22 -9.99 19.94
N LYS A 317 1.46 -9.88 18.84
CA LYS A 317 0.32 -10.75 18.54
C LYS A 317 0.74 -11.69 17.43
N THR A 318 0.62 -12.98 17.67
CA THR A 318 0.65 -14.03 16.64
C THR A 318 -0.80 -14.32 16.23
N PHE A 319 -1.07 -14.30 14.94
CA PHE A 319 -2.40 -14.56 14.38
C PHE A 319 -2.61 -16.07 14.22
N SER A 320 -3.83 -16.53 14.46
CA SER A 320 -4.21 -17.89 14.08
C SER A 320 -4.14 -18.04 12.55
N ASP A 321 -4.01 -19.27 12.03
CA ASP A 321 -4.00 -19.49 10.58
C ASP A 321 -5.28 -18.96 9.91
N SER A 322 -6.44 -19.15 10.54
CA SER A 322 -7.71 -18.63 10.04
C SER A 322 -7.73 -17.10 9.99
N ASP A 323 -7.32 -16.42 11.06
CA ASP A 323 -7.27 -14.95 11.07
C ASP A 323 -6.25 -14.43 10.06
N ARG A 324 -5.09 -15.08 9.96
CA ARG A 324 -4.05 -14.69 9.01
C ARG A 324 -4.55 -14.76 7.57
N VAL A 325 -5.18 -15.88 7.19
CA VAL A 325 -5.76 -16.08 5.85
C VAL A 325 -6.85 -15.07 5.57
N ASP A 326 -7.77 -14.84 6.51
CA ASP A 326 -8.83 -13.84 6.35
C ASP A 326 -8.27 -12.43 6.16
N LEU A 327 -7.32 -12.02 6.99
CA LEU A 327 -6.75 -10.66 6.92
C LEU A 327 -5.95 -10.46 5.63
N GLN A 328 -5.18 -11.45 5.18
CA GLN A 328 -4.49 -11.40 3.88
C GLN A 328 -5.49 -11.29 2.72
N ARG A 329 -6.55 -12.10 2.74
CA ARG A 329 -7.60 -12.09 1.71
C ARG A 329 -8.36 -10.76 1.69
N ILE A 330 -8.78 -10.25 2.84
CA ILE A 330 -9.47 -8.96 2.96
C ILE A 330 -8.60 -7.84 2.40
N ALA A 331 -7.31 -7.79 2.75
CA ALA A 331 -6.38 -6.80 2.21
C ALA A 331 -6.28 -6.88 0.67
N TRP A 332 -6.18 -8.10 0.12
CA TRP A 332 -6.10 -8.31 -1.33
C TRP A 332 -7.38 -7.90 -2.06
N GLU A 333 -8.53 -8.37 -1.61
CA GLU A 333 -9.83 -8.07 -2.21
C GLU A 333 -10.13 -6.57 -2.16
N SER A 334 -9.84 -5.90 -1.04
CA SER A 334 -9.96 -4.44 -0.90
C SER A 334 -9.01 -3.69 -1.84
N HIS A 335 -7.77 -4.16 -2.01
CA HIS A 335 -6.85 -3.59 -2.99
C HIS A 335 -7.43 -3.71 -4.42
N GLN A 336 -7.89 -4.88 -4.81
CA GLN A 336 -8.52 -5.09 -6.12
C GLN A 336 -9.81 -4.28 -6.31
N GLU A 337 -10.62 -4.13 -5.25
CA GLU A 337 -11.81 -3.27 -5.26
C GLU A 337 -11.41 -1.82 -5.53
N PHE A 338 -10.40 -1.31 -4.84
CA PHE A 338 -9.92 0.05 -5.06
C PHE A 338 -9.34 0.24 -6.48
N GLN A 339 -8.65 -0.75 -7.04
CA GLN A 339 -8.16 -0.67 -8.42
C GLN A 339 -9.28 -0.54 -9.46
N ARG A 340 -10.51 -0.98 -9.16
CA ARG A 340 -11.67 -0.79 -10.04
C ARG A 340 -12.29 0.61 -9.93
N ILE A 341 -12.01 1.33 -8.84
CA ILE A 341 -12.39 2.73 -8.62
C ILE A 341 -11.37 3.67 -9.33
N ARG A 342 -10.09 3.29 -9.22
CA ARG A 342 -8.95 3.97 -9.88
C ARG A 342 -8.92 3.71 -11.38
#